data_AF-A0A7W0N1F7-F1
#
_entry.id   AF-A0A7W0N1F7-F1
#
_cell.length_a   1.000
_cell.length_b   1.000
_cell.length_c   1.000
_cell.angle_alpha   90.00
_cell.angle_beta   90.00
_cell.angle_gamma   90.00
#
_symmetry.space_group_name_H-M   'P 1'
#
loop_
_entity.id
_entity.type
_entity.pdbx_description
1 polymer ?
#
loop_
_entity_poly.entity_id
_entity_poly.type
_entity_poly.pdbx_seq_one_letter_code
_entity_poly.pdbx_strand_id
1 'polypeptide(L)' 'MWCSGNVILWREVLNDGRAWAELPVIVVRDEPELLATYLAEGTLIRLPPGEWPTES' A
#
# COMPACT_ATOMS: atom_id res chain seq x y z
N MET A 1 -11.61 -4.69 -11.50
CA MET A 1 -10.26 -4.31 -11.91
C MET A 1 -10.14 -2.81 -11.95
N TRP A 2 -9.08 -2.30 -11.39
CA TRP A 2 -8.63 -0.94 -11.56
C TRP A 2 -8.10 -0.74 -12.98
N CYS A 3 -8.22 0.48 -13.48
CA CYS A 3 -7.62 0.86 -14.74
C CYS A 3 -6.14 1.21 -14.54
N SER A 4 -5.32 0.98 -15.56
CA SER A 4 -3.95 1.52 -15.60
C SER A 4 -3.97 3.04 -15.39
N GLY A 5 -3.05 3.53 -14.56
CA GLY A 5 -2.97 4.93 -14.14
C GLY A 5 -3.84 5.28 -12.92
N ASN A 6 -4.71 4.39 -12.43
CA ASN A 6 -5.41 4.64 -11.16
C ASN A 6 -4.41 4.72 -10.01
N VAL A 7 -4.60 5.71 -9.13
CA VAL A 7 -3.89 5.79 -7.85
C VAL A 7 -4.73 5.08 -6.80
N ILE A 8 -4.16 4.05 -6.18
CA ILE A 8 -4.80 3.27 -5.11
C ILE A 8 -3.90 3.25 -3.87
N LEU A 9 -4.45 2.89 -2.72
CA LEU A 9 -3.65 2.69 -1.50
C LEU A 9 -3.18 1.23 -1.42
N TRP A 10 -1.86 1.05 -1.38
CA TRP A 10 -1.24 -0.17 -0.88
C TRP A 10 -1.16 -0.09 0.63
N ARG A 11 -1.72 -1.08 1.33
CA ARG A 11 -1.71 -1.15 2.80
C ARG A 11 -0.92 -2.35 3.26
N GLU A 12 0.03 -2.11 4.13
CA GLU A 12 0.64 -3.16 4.94
C GLU A 12 -0.15 -3.31 6.23
N VAL A 13 -0.64 -4.52 6.50
CA VAL A 13 -1.63 -4.77 7.55
C VAL A 13 -1.06 -5.80 8.53
N LEU A 14 -1.15 -5.48 9.82
CA LEU A 14 -0.78 -6.40 10.90
C LEU A 14 -1.82 -7.52 11.05
N ASN A 15 -1.46 -8.59 11.75
CA ASN A 15 -2.37 -9.72 12.01
C ASN A 15 -3.65 -9.32 12.78
N ASP A 16 -3.63 -8.17 13.46
CA ASP A 16 -4.80 -7.61 14.18
C ASP A 16 -5.68 -6.70 13.30
N GLY A 17 -5.36 -6.55 12.01
CA GLY A 17 -6.13 -5.78 11.04
C GLY A 17 -5.80 -4.28 10.98
N ARG A 18 -4.91 -3.78 11.83
CA ARG A 18 -4.46 -2.38 11.75
C ARG A 18 -3.48 -2.18 10.60
N ALA A 19 -3.60 -1.06 9.90
CA ALA A 19 -2.62 -0.67 8.90
C ALA A 19 -1.34 -0.17 9.58
N TRP A 20 -0.23 -0.83 9.29
CA TRP A 20 1.12 -0.43 9.67
C TRP A 20 1.62 0.70 8.78
N ALA A 21 1.39 0.59 7.47
CA ALA A 21 1.78 1.59 6.48
C ALA A 21 0.73 1.71 5.37
N GLU A 22 0.57 2.92 4.83
CA GLU A 22 -0.26 3.20 3.67
C GLU A 22 0.56 3.98 2.63
N LEU A 23 0.63 3.47 1.40
CA LEU A 23 1.39 4.05 0.30
C LEU A 23 0.47 4.26 -0.91
N PRO A 24 0.36 5.47 -1.49
CA PRO A 24 -0.31 5.62 -2.77
C PRO A 24 0.56 5.00 -3.88
N VAL A 25 -0.01 4.07 -4.64
CA VAL A 25 0.66 3.40 -5.77
C VAL A 25 -0.16 3.58 -7.04
N ILE A 26 0.53 3.61 -8.18
CA ILE A 26 -0.10 3.72 -9.49
C ILE A 26 -0.30 2.31 -10.06
N VAL A 27 -1.52 1.98 -10.44
CA VAL A 27 -1.82 0.70 -11.12
C VAL A 27 -1.17 0.72 -12.50
N VAL A 28 -0.30 -0.26 -12.76
CA VAL A 28 0.30 -0.50 -14.07
C VAL A 28 -0.56 -1.50 -14.84
N ARG A 29 -0.96 -2.59 -14.18
CA ARG A 29 -1.78 -3.68 -14.74
C ARG A 29 -2.60 -4.35 -13.63
N ASP A 30 -3.85 -4.69 -13.92
CA ASP A 30 -4.73 -5.43 -13.00
C ASP A 30 -5.50 -6.50 -13.81
N GLU A 31 -5.10 -7.76 -13.61
CA GLU A 31 -5.59 -8.98 -14.26
C GLU A 31 -5.87 -10.06 -13.21
N PRO A 32 -6.65 -11.12 -13.50
CA PRO A 32 -7.11 -12.03 -12.46
C PRO A 32 -5.96 -12.71 -11.69
N GLU A 33 -4.82 -12.88 -12.35
CA GLU A 33 -3.61 -13.50 -11.80
C GLU A 33 -2.51 -12.49 -11.41
N LEU A 34 -2.67 -11.19 -11.71
CA LEU A 34 -1.62 -10.21 -11.52
C LEU A 34 -2.15 -8.81 -11.24
N LEU A 35 -1.71 -8.24 -10.11
CA LEU A 35 -1.73 -6.81 -9.86
C LEU A 35 -0.29 -6.28 -9.89
N ALA A 36 0.02 -5.47 -10.89
CA ALA A 36 1.29 -4.75 -10.97
C ALA A 36 1.08 -3.28 -10.64
N THR A 37 1.86 -2.77 -9.70
CA THR A 37 1.81 -1.38 -9.25
C THR A 37 3.18 -0.73 -9.30
N TYR A 38 3.21 0.58 -9.55
CA TYR A 38 4.41 1.40 -9.48
C TYR A 38 4.35 2.31 -8.25
N LEU A 39 5.36 2.22 -7.39
CA LEU A 39 5.61 3.15 -6.30
C LEU A 39 6.56 4.23 -6.82
N ALA A 40 6.06 5.44 -7.00
CA ALA A 40 6.89 6.53 -7.51
C ALA A 40 7.93 6.95 -6.47
N GLU A 41 9.12 7.33 -6.93
CA GLU A 41 10.13 7.94 -6.07
C GLU A 41 9.57 9.19 -5.37
N GLY A 42 9.92 9.37 -4.09
CA GLY A 42 9.42 10.48 -3.27
C GLY A 42 7.98 10.31 -2.79
N THR A 43 7.33 9.17 -3.05
CA THR A 43 6.00 8.88 -2.51
C THR A 43 6.00 8.96 -0.99
N LEU A 44 5.08 9.74 -0.43
CA LEU A 44 4.89 9.85 1.01
C LEU A 44 4.23 8.58 1.55
N ILE A 45 4.92 7.92 2.48
CA ILE A 45 4.39 6.80 3.25
C ILE A 45 3.66 7.37 4.46
N ARG A 46 2.37 7.06 4.58
CA ARG A 46 1.61 7.36 5.79
C ARG A 46 1.78 6.22 6.77
N LEU A 47 2.28 6.53 7.95
CA LEU A 47 2.30 5.64 9.11
C LEU A 47 1.12 6.06 10.01
N PRO A 48 0.01 5.29 10.05
CA PRO A 48 -1.08 5.59 10.96
C PRO A 48 -0.58 5.66 12.42
N PRO A 49 -1.32 6.31 13.33
CA PRO A 49 -1.01 6.26 14.76
C PRO A 49 -1.40 4.90 15.36
N GLY A 50 -0.61 4.40 16.31
CA GLY A 50 -0.91 3.16 17.02
C GLY A 50 0.23 2.68 17.93
N GLU A 51 -0.06 1.75 18.82
CA GLU A 51 0.97 0.99 19.53
C GLU A 51 1.52 -0.07 18.59
N TRP A 52 2.82 0.05 18.31
CA TRP A 52 3.49 -0.75 17.32
C TRP A 52 4.48 -1.72 17.98
N PRO A 53 4.63 -2.94 17.47
CA PRO A 53 5.68 -3.83 17.92
C PRO A 53 7.03 -3.23 17.51
N THR A 54 7.66 -2.47 18.40
CA THR A 54 9.08 -2.11 18.30
C THR A 54 9.90 -3.25 18.88
N GLU A 55 11.01 -3.62 18.24
CA GLU A 55 11.99 -4.48 18.90
C GLU A 55 12.40 -3.80 20.22
N SER A 56 12.36 -4.57 21.31
CA SER A 56 12.69 -4.11 22.67
C SER A 56 14.10 -4.53 23.04
#